data_AF-A0A935KYH9-F1
#
_entry.id   AF-A0A935KYH9-F1
#
_cell.length_a   1.000
_cell.length_b   1.000
_cell.length_c   1.000
_cell.angle_alpha   90.00
_cell.angle_beta   90.00
_cell.angle_gamma   90.00
#
_symmetry.space_group_name_H-M   'P 1'
#
loop_
_entity.id
_entity.type
_entity.pdbx_description
1 polymer ?
#
loop_
_entity_poly.entity_id
_entity_poly.type
_entity_poly.pdbx_seq_one_letter_code
_entity_poly.pdbx_strand_id
1 'polypeptide(L)'
;MNHPSSFFARHTYLRQARGNTIIAALLVVAFVATIGTKLLMTQETWVAQLQARQGLDGSREAVLASLHWARSTLADDGKTSQTDHAGEAWAQPMPVISQGEMSISGRIEDEQGKFDLNSVVLEGKLNAPALATFSRLLSSVNLPSSLAGALVDWVDSDEETAAEGGAESDYYSSRTPRLSGTQCVAW
;
A
#
# COMPACT_ATOMS: atom_id res chain seq x y z
N MET A 1 -22.25 96.25 44.83
CA MET A 1 -21.94 95.46 46.04
C MET A 1 -21.70 94.00 45.64
N ASN A 2 -20.47 93.55 45.89
CA ASN A 2 -20.02 92.19 46.27
C ASN A 2 -20.19 90.95 45.35
N HIS A 3 -19.05 90.59 44.71
CA HIS A 3 -18.26 89.33 44.78
C HIS A 3 -18.84 87.93 44.39
N PRO A 4 -17.97 86.94 44.05
CA PRO A 4 -18.11 86.01 42.90
C PRO A 4 -18.20 84.51 43.28
N SER A 5 -18.49 83.64 42.30
CA SER A 5 -18.25 82.18 42.33
C SER A 5 -18.55 81.60 40.94
N SER A 6 -17.88 80.59 40.37
CA SER A 6 -16.72 79.80 40.75
C SER A 6 -16.18 79.15 39.46
N PHE A 7 -14.85 79.09 39.36
CA PHE A 7 -14.14 78.20 38.43
C PHE A 7 -14.42 76.75 38.84
N PHE A 8 -14.86 75.90 37.91
CA PHE A 8 -14.60 74.47 37.98
C PHE A 8 -13.92 74.00 36.69
N ALA A 9 -12.70 73.48 36.89
CA ALA A 9 -11.82 72.99 35.87
C ALA A 9 -12.42 71.79 35.12
N ARG A 10 -12.50 71.88 33.79
CA ARG A 10 -12.48 70.72 32.89
C ARG A 10 -11.13 70.66 32.17
N HIS A 11 -10.09 70.34 32.92
CA HIS A 11 -8.81 69.85 32.40
C HIS A 11 -8.60 68.55 33.18
N THR A 12 -8.78 67.35 32.62
CA THR A 12 -7.80 66.71 31.75
C THR A 12 -8.25 65.26 31.53
N TYR A 13 -8.90 64.92 30.42
CA TYR A 13 -9.12 63.50 30.07
C TYR A 13 -9.03 63.20 28.56
N LEU A 14 -8.58 64.14 27.72
CA LEU A 14 -8.61 63.96 26.25
C LEU A 14 -7.24 63.97 25.56
N ARG A 15 -6.16 63.71 26.29
CA ARG A 15 -4.83 63.47 25.68
C ARG A 15 -4.24 62.08 25.93
N GLN A 16 -4.69 61.35 26.95
CA GLN A 16 -4.25 59.98 27.22
C GLN A 16 -5.08 58.91 26.49
N ALA A 17 -6.31 59.22 26.06
CA ALA A 17 -7.18 58.26 25.39
C ALA A 17 -6.80 57.97 23.92
N ARG A 18 -6.07 58.87 23.24
CA ARG A 18 -5.74 58.73 21.80
C ARG A 18 -4.59 57.76 21.52
N GLY A 19 -3.64 57.60 22.44
CA GLY A 19 -2.52 56.65 22.28
C GLY A 19 -2.99 55.20 22.42
N ASN A 20 -3.85 54.92 23.40
CA ASN A 20 -4.33 53.57 23.69
C ASN A 20 -5.23 53.01 22.58
N THR A 21 -6.05 53.83 21.91
CA THR A 21 -6.93 53.37 20.83
C THR A 21 -6.15 52.96 19.58
N ILE A 22 -5.06 53.66 19.25
CA ILE A 22 -4.21 53.32 18.09
C ILE A 22 -3.50 51.99 18.32
N ILE A 23 -2.98 51.75 19.53
CA ILE A 23 -2.34 50.47 19.89
C ILE A 23 -3.35 49.33 19.86
N ALA A 24 -4.57 49.53 20.40
CA ALA A 24 -5.64 48.53 20.33
C ALA A 24 -6.05 48.22 18.88
N ALA A 25 -6.18 49.23 18.03
CA ALA A 25 -6.49 49.04 16.60
C ALA A 25 -5.38 48.28 15.86
N LEU A 26 -4.11 48.60 16.13
CA LEU A 26 -2.96 47.89 15.54
C LEU A 26 -2.88 46.43 16.01
N LEU A 27 -3.19 46.16 17.28
CA LEU A 27 -3.25 44.79 17.82
C LEU A 27 -4.36 43.97 17.17
N VAL A 28 -5.55 44.56 16.98
CA VAL A 28 -6.66 43.88 16.31
C VAL A 28 -6.29 43.58 14.85
N VAL A 29 -5.70 44.53 14.13
CA VAL A 29 -5.24 44.32 12.74
C VAL A 29 -4.16 43.24 12.67
N ALA A 30 -3.16 43.28 13.55
CA ALA A 30 -2.12 42.27 13.61
C ALA A 30 -2.67 40.87 13.95
N PHE A 31 -3.66 40.80 14.84
CA PHE A 31 -4.33 39.55 15.20
C PHE A 31 -5.15 38.97 14.03
N VAL A 32 -5.94 39.81 13.36
CA VAL A 32 -6.71 39.43 12.16
C VAL A 32 -5.76 39.00 11.03
N ALA A 33 -4.67 39.73 10.81
CA ALA A 33 -3.65 39.37 9.82
C ALA A 33 -3.01 38.00 10.14
N THR A 34 -2.67 37.74 11.41
CA THR A 34 -2.09 36.45 11.83
C THR A 34 -3.07 35.29 11.61
N ILE A 35 -4.35 35.50 11.92
CA ILE A 35 -5.41 34.50 11.66
C ILE A 35 -5.58 34.28 10.16
N GLY A 36 -5.61 35.35 9.36
CA GLY A 36 -5.73 35.28 7.91
C GLY A 36 -4.56 34.49 7.27
N THR A 37 -3.33 34.78 7.68
CA THR A 37 -2.14 34.05 7.20
C THR A 37 -2.21 32.56 7.56
N LYS A 38 -2.63 32.21 8.78
CA LYS A 38 -2.80 30.80 9.17
C LYS A 38 -3.86 30.10 8.33
N LEU A 39 -4.99 30.77 8.04
CA LEU A 39 -6.05 30.20 7.22
C LEU A 39 -5.58 29.91 5.79
N LEU A 40 -4.84 30.85 5.18
CA LEU A 40 -4.25 30.68 3.85
C LEU A 40 -3.26 29.50 3.81
N MET A 41 -2.37 29.38 4.82
CA MET A 41 -1.45 28.24 4.91
C MET A 41 -2.17 26.90 5.08
N THR A 42 -3.27 26.86 5.83
CA THR A 42 -4.09 25.63 5.95
C THR A 42 -4.87 25.31 4.67
N GLN A 43 -5.19 26.29 3.83
CA GLN A 43 -5.92 26.06 2.58
C GLN A 43 -5.08 25.26 1.58
N GLU A 44 -3.79 25.56 1.47
CA GLU A 44 -2.86 24.85 0.59
C GLU A 44 -2.70 23.38 0.99
N THR A 45 -2.62 23.09 2.29
CA THR A 45 -2.50 21.71 2.77
C THR A 45 -3.77 20.88 2.54
N TRP A 46 -4.96 21.50 2.67
CA TRP A 46 -6.24 20.84 2.35
C TRP A 46 -6.35 20.50 0.86
N VAL A 47 -5.94 21.40 -0.04
CA VAL A 47 -5.96 21.14 -1.49
C VAL A 47 -5.00 20.02 -1.86
N ALA A 48 -3.78 20.03 -1.32
CA ALA A 48 -2.79 18.97 -1.55
C ALA A 48 -3.29 17.60 -1.06
N GLN A 49 -3.92 17.53 0.12
CA GLN A 49 -4.51 16.29 0.63
C GLN A 49 -5.67 15.78 -0.24
N LEU A 50 -6.51 16.69 -0.74
CA LEU A 50 -7.61 16.32 -1.63
C LEU A 50 -7.10 15.77 -2.96
N GLN A 51 -6.09 16.40 -3.55
CA GLN A 51 -5.44 15.93 -4.79
C GLN A 51 -4.78 14.56 -4.58
N ALA A 52 -4.09 14.34 -3.46
CA ALA A 52 -3.50 13.05 -3.13
C ALA A 52 -4.57 11.94 -2.99
N ARG A 53 -5.70 12.24 -2.34
CA ARG A 53 -6.82 11.29 -2.23
C ARG A 53 -7.45 10.97 -3.58
N GLN A 54 -7.69 11.98 -4.41
CA GLN A 54 -8.21 11.77 -5.77
C GLN A 54 -7.27 10.93 -6.64
N GLY A 55 -5.95 11.10 -6.49
CA GLY A 55 -4.96 10.27 -7.16
C GLY A 55 -5.02 8.80 -6.73
N LEU A 56 -5.16 8.53 -5.43
CA LEU A 56 -5.29 7.17 -4.90
C LEU A 56 -6.59 6.48 -5.38
N ASP A 57 -7.72 7.19 -5.35
CA ASP A 57 -8.99 6.68 -5.83
C ASP A 57 -8.91 6.37 -7.34
N GLY A 58 -8.34 7.27 -8.14
CA GLY A 58 -8.11 7.05 -9.57
C GLY A 58 -7.20 5.84 -9.85
N SER A 59 -6.20 5.60 -9.00
CA SER A 59 -5.28 4.45 -9.12
C SER A 59 -6.00 3.13 -8.86
N ARG A 60 -6.91 3.10 -7.88
CA ARG A 60 -7.69 1.90 -7.55
C ARG A 60 -8.64 1.53 -8.68
N GLU A 61 -9.37 2.49 -9.22
CA GLU A 61 -10.27 2.27 -10.36
C GLU A 61 -9.49 1.81 -11.60
N ALA A 62 -8.31 2.36 -11.84
CA ALA A 62 -7.40 1.92 -12.89
C ALA A 62 -6.98 0.44 -12.74
N VAL A 63 -6.64 -0.01 -11.52
CA VAL A 63 -6.30 -1.41 -11.25
C VAL A 63 -7.51 -2.32 -11.47
N LEU A 64 -8.71 -1.92 -11.02
CA LEU A 64 -9.93 -2.70 -11.23
C LEU A 64 -10.27 -2.82 -12.72
N ALA A 65 -10.16 -1.73 -13.47
CA ALA A 65 -10.35 -1.74 -14.92
C ALA A 65 -9.36 -2.69 -15.62
N SER A 66 -8.09 -2.72 -15.17
CA SER A 66 -7.06 -3.63 -15.69
C SER A 66 -7.38 -5.10 -15.41
N LEU A 67 -7.90 -5.39 -14.21
CA LEU A 67 -8.37 -6.74 -13.86
C LEU A 67 -9.60 -7.15 -14.69
N HIS A 68 -10.52 -6.23 -14.95
CA HIS A 68 -11.66 -6.47 -15.83
C HIS A 68 -11.23 -6.76 -17.27
N TRP A 69 -10.25 -6.01 -17.79
CA TRP A 69 -9.62 -6.29 -19.07
C TRP A 69 -9.04 -7.71 -19.10
N ALA A 70 -8.19 -8.06 -18.12
CA ALA A 70 -7.56 -9.39 -18.07
C ALA A 70 -8.60 -10.52 -18.03
N ARG A 71 -9.66 -10.37 -17.22
CA ARG A 71 -10.76 -11.33 -17.15
C ARG A 71 -11.51 -11.45 -18.48
N SER A 72 -11.79 -10.34 -19.15
CA SER A 72 -12.45 -10.36 -20.45
C SER A 72 -11.58 -11.04 -21.50
N THR A 73 -10.27 -10.74 -21.53
CA THR A 73 -9.32 -11.33 -22.45
C THR A 73 -9.26 -12.85 -22.29
N LEU A 74 -9.16 -13.36 -21.06
CA LEU A 74 -9.18 -14.80 -20.78
C LEU A 74 -10.54 -15.44 -21.10
N ALA A 75 -11.64 -14.75 -20.82
CA ALA A 75 -12.99 -15.24 -21.12
C ALA A 75 -13.26 -15.32 -22.63
N ASP A 76 -12.67 -14.42 -23.42
CA ASP A 76 -12.78 -14.47 -24.88
C ASP A 76 -11.85 -15.54 -25.48
N ASP A 77 -10.65 -15.69 -24.92
CA ASP A 77 -9.73 -16.76 -25.28
C ASP A 77 -10.37 -18.14 -25.11
N GLY A 78 -10.92 -18.44 -23.92
CA GLY A 78 -11.59 -19.72 -23.63
C GLY A 78 -12.86 -20.03 -24.45
N LYS A 79 -13.39 -19.05 -25.21
CA LYS A 79 -14.47 -19.31 -26.20
C LYS A 79 -13.93 -19.75 -27.55
N THR A 80 -12.67 -19.43 -27.84
CA THR A 80 -12.05 -19.55 -29.17
C THR A 80 -10.88 -20.53 -29.21
N SER A 81 -10.27 -20.83 -28.06
CA SER A 81 -9.17 -21.77 -27.87
C SER A 81 -9.53 -22.87 -26.86
N GLN A 82 -8.86 -24.01 -26.96
CA GLN A 82 -8.92 -25.13 -26.00
C GLN A 82 -7.54 -25.47 -25.43
N THR A 83 -6.51 -24.70 -25.79
CA THR A 83 -5.12 -24.97 -25.43
C THR A 83 -4.43 -23.67 -25.12
N ASP A 84 -3.81 -23.56 -23.96
CA ASP A 84 -3.10 -22.35 -23.56
C ASP A 84 -1.64 -22.36 -24.05
N HIS A 85 -1.18 -21.28 -24.68
CA HIS A 85 0.22 -21.12 -25.06
C HIS A 85 0.67 -19.65 -25.17
N ALA A 86 1.98 -19.40 -25.04
CA ALA A 86 2.57 -18.06 -25.02
C ALA A 86 2.37 -17.19 -26.29
N GLY A 87 1.87 -17.78 -27.39
CA GLY A 87 1.52 -17.05 -28.61
C GLY A 87 0.12 -16.43 -28.63
N GLU A 88 -0.70 -16.68 -27.61
CA GLU A 88 -2.07 -16.16 -27.54
C GLU A 88 -2.12 -14.69 -27.12
N ALA A 89 -3.26 -14.05 -27.37
CA ALA A 89 -3.48 -12.64 -27.08
C ALA A 89 -3.35 -12.32 -25.58
N TRP A 90 -3.78 -13.24 -24.71
CA TRP A 90 -3.66 -13.07 -23.25
C TRP A 90 -2.20 -13.04 -22.79
N ALA A 91 -1.31 -13.78 -23.46
CA ALA A 91 0.10 -13.86 -23.11
C ALA A 91 0.93 -12.66 -23.63
N GLN A 92 0.34 -11.80 -24.46
CA GLN A 92 1.00 -10.58 -24.92
C GLN A 92 0.94 -9.48 -23.85
N PRO A 93 1.97 -8.62 -23.75
CA PRO A 93 1.92 -7.48 -22.84
C PRO A 93 0.70 -6.59 -23.09
N MET A 94 0.03 -6.17 -22.03
CA MET A 94 -1.05 -5.21 -22.09
C MET A 94 -0.53 -3.90 -22.71
N PRO A 95 -1.22 -3.32 -23.70
CA PRO A 95 -0.89 -1.99 -24.21
C PRO A 95 -0.87 -0.98 -23.06
N VAL A 96 0.14 -0.11 -23.05
CA VAL A 96 0.25 0.92 -22.02
C VAL A 96 -0.87 1.95 -22.22
N ILE A 97 -1.68 2.17 -21.17
CA ILE A 97 -2.74 3.18 -21.17
C ILE A 97 -2.28 4.35 -20.29
N SER A 98 -2.13 5.53 -20.89
CA SER A 98 -1.73 6.75 -20.16
C SER A 98 -2.90 7.73 -20.06
N GLN A 99 -3.18 8.22 -18.85
CA GLN A 99 -4.20 9.24 -18.57
C GLN A 99 -3.62 10.29 -17.62
N GLY A 100 -3.30 11.48 -18.14
CA GLY A 100 -2.61 12.51 -17.37
C GLY A 100 -1.24 12.02 -16.90
N GLU A 101 -0.97 12.10 -15.59
CA GLU A 101 0.25 11.59 -14.95
C GLU A 101 0.19 10.09 -14.63
N MET A 102 -0.95 9.42 -14.88
CA MET A 102 -1.12 7.99 -14.61
C MET A 102 -0.77 7.15 -15.84
N SER A 103 -0.04 6.05 -15.62
CA SER A 103 0.25 5.06 -16.64
C SER A 103 -0.05 3.66 -16.12
N ILE A 104 -0.79 2.88 -16.91
CA ILE A 104 -1.20 1.51 -16.60
C ILE A 104 -0.52 0.58 -17.59
N SER A 105 0.11 -0.47 -17.08
CA SER A 105 0.72 -1.55 -17.86
C SER A 105 0.60 -2.87 -17.11
N GLY A 106 0.59 -3.98 -17.83
CA GLY A 106 0.48 -5.31 -17.21
C GLY A 106 0.78 -6.44 -18.20
N ARG A 107 0.76 -7.66 -17.69
CA ARG A 107 0.84 -8.90 -18.46
C ARG A 107 0.12 -10.00 -17.69
N ILE A 108 -0.34 -11.01 -18.40
CA ILE A 108 -0.89 -12.23 -17.81
C ILE A 108 0.17 -13.32 -18.00
N GLU A 109 0.45 -14.07 -16.95
CA GLU A 109 1.40 -15.18 -16.97
C GLU A 109 0.67 -16.46 -16.56
N ASP A 110 0.99 -17.57 -17.21
CA ASP A 110 0.50 -18.88 -16.82
C ASP A 110 1.34 -19.43 -15.65
N GLU A 111 0.70 -19.60 -14.51
CA GLU A 111 1.32 -20.19 -13.33
C GLU A 111 1.44 -21.73 -13.43
N GLN A 112 0.66 -22.39 -14.28
CA GLN A 112 0.74 -23.85 -14.49
C GLN A 112 2.01 -24.27 -15.24
N GLY A 113 2.69 -23.33 -15.90
CA GLY A 113 4.02 -23.54 -16.48
C GLY A 113 5.15 -23.60 -15.44
N LYS A 114 4.89 -23.31 -14.17
CA LYS A 114 5.86 -23.37 -13.07
C LYS A 114 5.71 -24.65 -12.25
N PHE A 115 6.73 -24.99 -11.48
CA PHE A 115 6.64 -26.11 -10.54
C PHE A 115 5.70 -25.73 -9.38
N ASP A 116 4.61 -26.49 -9.20
CA ASP A 116 3.71 -26.33 -8.05
C ASP A 116 4.39 -26.80 -6.76
N LEU A 117 4.70 -25.86 -5.88
CA LEU A 117 5.33 -26.14 -4.59
C LEU A 117 4.45 -27.00 -3.68
N ASN A 118 3.13 -26.94 -3.81
CA ASN A 118 2.21 -27.74 -3.00
C ASN A 118 2.20 -29.20 -3.44
N SER A 119 2.63 -29.51 -4.67
CA SER A 119 2.58 -30.86 -5.24
C SER A 119 3.49 -31.88 -4.54
N VAL A 120 4.45 -31.43 -3.71
CA VAL A 120 5.38 -32.32 -2.98
C VAL A 120 4.68 -33.19 -1.94
N VAL A 121 3.49 -32.79 -1.49
CA VAL A 121 2.63 -33.58 -0.62
C VAL A 121 1.24 -33.62 -1.24
N LEU A 122 0.71 -34.82 -1.48
CA LEU A 122 -0.61 -35.02 -2.06
C LEU A 122 -1.47 -35.85 -1.11
N GLU A 123 -2.64 -35.33 -0.73
CA GLU A 123 -3.56 -35.98 0.21
C GLU A 123 -2.87 -36.38 1.54
N GLY A 124 -1.99 -35.51 2.04
CA GLY A 124 -1.23 -35.73 3.28
C GLY A 124 -0.14 -36.80 3.18
N LYS A 125 0.23 -37.22 1.97
CA LYS A 125 1.33 -38.17 1.74
C LYS A 125 2.40 -37.56 0.86
N LEU A 126 3.66 -37.91 1.16
CA LEU A 126 4.78 -37.48 0.35
C LEU A 126 4.66 -37.95 -1.10
N ASN A 127 4.72 -37.01 -2.03
CA ASN A 127 4.76 -37.25 -3.46
C ASN A 127 6.22 -37.32 -3.93
N ALA A 128 6.82 -38.51 -3.82
CA ALA A 128 8.23 -38.73 -4.17
C ALA A 128 8.62 -38.28 -5.61
N PRO A 129 7.79 -38.53 -6.65
CA PRO A 129 8.05 -37.97 -7.99
C PRO A 129 8.14 -36.43 -8.04
N ALA A 130 7.26 -35.73 -7.33
CA ALA A 130 7.28 -34.27 -7.27
C ALA A 130 8.52 -33.77 -6.51
N LEU A 131 8.85 -34.37 -5.36
CA LEU A 131 10.05 -34.04 -4.59
C LEU A 131 11.35 -34.24 -5.41
N ALA A 132 11.44 -35.33 -6.19
CA ALA A 132 12.57 -35.59 -7.05
C ALA A 132 12.70 -34.54 -8.17
N THR A 133 11.56 -34.08 -8.71
CA THR A 133 11.51 -33.01 -9.71
C THR A 133 11.95 -31.67 -9.10
N PHE A 134 11.47 -31.34 -7.90
CA PHE A 134 11.89 -30.14 -7.18
C PHE A 134 13.39 -30.16 -6.86
N SER A 135 13.93 -31.29 -6.40
CA SER A 135 15.36 -31.45 -6.11
C SER A 135 16.23 -31.23 -7.36
N ARG A 136 15.77 -31.70 -8.53
CA ARG A 136 16.42 -31.45 -9.81
C ARG A 136 16.35 -29.96 -10.21
N LEU A 137 15.22 -29.30 -9.94
CA LEU A 137 15.07 -27.86 -10.16
C LEU A 137 16.03 -27.05 -9.27
N LEU A 138 16.10 -27.36 -7.98
CA LEU A 138 17.06 -26.72 -7.05
C LEU A 138 18.50 -26.85 -7.58
N SER A 139 18.87 -28.04 -8.05
CA SER A 139 20.19 -28.29 -8.62
C SER A 139 20.43 -27.48 -9.89
N SER A 140 19.44 -27.31 -10.77
CA SER A 140 19.59 -26.54 -12.01
C SER A 140 19.75 -25.04 -11.78
N VAL A 141 19.21 -24.52 -10.68
CA VAL A 141 19.35 -23.10 -10.26
C VAL A 141 20.44 -22.90 -9.19
N ASN A 142 21.26 -23.93 -8.92
CA ASN A 142 22.37 -23.88 -7.96
C ASN A 142 21.93 -23.51 -6.52
N LEU A 143 20.80 -24.07 -6.07
CA LEU A 143 20.29 -23.95 -4.71
C LEU A 143 20.55 -25.24 -3.90
N PRO A 144 20.64 -25.15 -2.55
CA PRO A 144 20.86 -26.31 -1.69
C PRO A 144 19.71 -27.32 -1.76
N SER A 145 20.05 -28.62 -1.83
CA SER A 145 19.08 -29.73 -1.79
C SER A 145 18.27 -29.78 -0.50
N SER A 146 18.83 -29.28 0.61
CA SER A 146 18.17 -29.20 1.91
C SER A 146 16.86 -28.41 1.90
N LEU A 147 16.64 -27.52 0.92
CA LEU A 147 15.37 -26.81 0.76
C LEU A 147 14.21 -27.75 0.38
N ALA A 148 14.50 -28.92 -0.18
CA ALA A 148 13.48 -29.91 -0.50
C ALA A 148 12.84 -30.49 0.77
N GLY A 149 13.65 -30.80 1.79
CA GLY A 149 13.15 -31.24 3.10
C GLY A 149 12.36 -30.14 3.81
N ALA A 150 12.90 -28.92 3.85
CA ALA A 150 12.18 -27.78 4.43
C ALA A 150 10.82 -27.50 3.77
N LEU A 151 10.69 -27.74 2.46
CA LEU A 151 9.42 -27.57 1.75
C LEU A 151 8.42 -28.67 2.10
N VAL A 152 8.88 -29.91 2.35
CA VAL A 152 7.99 -31.01 2.75
C VAL A 152 7.33 -30.69 4.09
N ASP A 153 8.13 -30.41 5.13
CA ASP A 153 7.67 -30.00 6.46
C ASP A 153 6.80 -28.74 6.44
N TRP A 154 7.01 -27.86 5.46
CA TRP A 154 6.17 -26.67 5.31
C TRP A 154 4.77 -26.98 4.77
N VAL A 155 4.63 -28.04 3.97
CA VAL A 155 3.41 -28.37 3.22
C VAL A 155 2.62 -29.50 3.87
N ASP A 156 3.28 -30.47 4.49
CA ASP A 156 2.58 -31.52 5.22
C ASP A 156 1.91 -30.97 6.50
N SER A 157 1.21 -31.86 7.18
CA SER A 157 0.31 -31.50 8.29
C SER A 157 0.78 -32.03 9.64
N ASP A 158 1.88 -32.78 9.65
CA ASP A 158 2.45 -33.29 10.88
C ASP A 158 3.52 -32.32 11.40
N GLU A 159 4.27 -32.73 12.41
CA GLU A 159 5.36 -31.94 13.01
C GLU A 159 6.64 -32.81 13.05
N GLU A 160 6.71 -33.84 12.18
CA GLU A 160 7.85 -34.73 12.07
C GLU A 160 8.85 -34.16 11.06
N THR A 161 9.95 -33.60 11.57
CA THR A 161 10.99 -33.01 10.72
C THR A 161 11.54 -34.00 9.67
N ALA A 162 11.46 -33.65 8.38
CA ALA A 162 12.04 -34.44 7.31
C ALA A 162 13.58 -34.52 7.41
N ALA A 163 14.13 -35.58 6.83
CA ALA A 163 15.52 -35.98 7.04
C ALA A 163 16.57 -34.89 6.80
N GLU A 164 16.71 -34.40 5.56
CA GLU A 164 17.75 -33.43 5.20
C GLU A 164 17.16 -32.04 5.03
N GLY A 165 17.51 -31.14 5.95
CA GLY A 165 17.10 -29.74 5.88
C GLY A 165 15.64 -29.48 6.28
N GLY A 166 14.95 -30.48 6.82
CA GLY A 166 13.63 -30.30 7.42
C GLY A 166 13.64 -29.22 8.51
N ALA A 167 12.50 -28.55 8.66
CA ALA A 167 12.29 -27.49 9.62
C ALA A 167 10.80 -27.39 9.95
N GLU A 168 10.47 -27.55 11.23
CA GLU A 168 9.11 -27.50 11.77
C GLU A 168 8.85 -26.27 12.65
N SER A 169 7.69 -26.22 13.28
CA SER A 169 7.26 -25.14 14.18
C SER A 169 8.30 -24.76 15.24
N ASP A 170 8.99 -25.74 15.84
CA ASP A 170 10.06 -25.52 16.82
C ASP A 170 11.22 -24.70 16.23
N TYR A 171 11.62 -25.01 15.00
CA TYR A 171 12.66 -24.28 14.30
C TYR A 171 12.21 -22.85 13.97
N TYR A 172 11.03 -22.68 13.37
CA TYR A 172 10.56 -21.34 12.96
C TYR A 172 10.22 -20.42 14.13
N SER A 173 9.74 -20.98 15.25
CA SER A 173 9.46 -20.23 16.48
C SER A 173 10.72 -19.75 17.20
N SER A 174 11.85 -20.44 17.00
CA SER A 174 13.15 -20.06 17.53
C SER A 174 13.82 -18.91 16.76
N ARG A 175 13.36 -18.60 15.53
CA ARG A 175 13.89 -17.53 14.68
C ARG A 175 13.42 -16.14 15.14
N THR A 176 14.20 -15.12 14.79
CA THR A 176 13.89 -13.71 15.07
C THR A 176 13.87 -12.92 13.75
N PRO A 177 12.74 -12.31 13.35
CA PRO A 177 11.42 -12.39 13.97
C PRO A 177 10.83 -13.81 13.90
N ARG A 178 9.89 -14.11 14.81
CA ARG A 178 9.20 -15.41 14.81
C ARG A 178 8.38 -15.55 13.52
N LEU A 179 8.51 -16.68 12.85
CA LEU A 179 7.65 -17.04 11.72
C LEU A 179 6.68 -18.11 12.21
N SER A 180 5.37 -17.86 12.13
CA SER A 180 4.38 -18.91 12.39
C SER A 180 4.21 -19.73 11.12
N GLY A 181 4.68 -20.97 11.12
CA GLY A 181 4.31 -21.95 10.11
C GLY A 181 2.89 -22.40 10.40
N THR A 182 1.96 -22.16 9.49
CA THR A 182 0.78 -23.01 9.33
C THR A 182 0.11 -22.66 7.99
N GLN A 183 0.20 -23.62 7.08
CA GLN A 183 -0.51 -23.78 5.82
C GLN A 183 -0.40 -22.67 4.75
N CYS A 184 0.32 -23.01 3.68
CA CYS A 184 0.05 -22.41 2.38
C CYS A 184 -1.40 -22.75 1.98
N VAL A 185 -2.20 -21.73 1.69
CA VAL A 185 -3.58 -21.91 1.20
C VAL A 185 -3.47 -22.58 -0.17
N ALA A 186 -4.02 -23.79 -0.28
CA ALA A 186 -4.15 -24.49 -1.56
C ALA A 186 -4.92 -23.60 -2.56
N TRP A 187 -4.33 -23.39 -3.74
CA TRP A 187 -5.00 -22.82 -4.90
C TRP A 187 -5.41 -23.94 -5.85
#